data_AF-A0A7G2ILQ3-F1
#
_entry.id   AF-A0A7G2ILQ3-F1
#
_cell.length_a   1.000
_cell.length_b   1.000
_cell.length_c   1.000
_cell.angle_alpha   90.00
_cell.angle_beta   90.00
_cell.angle_gamma   90.00
#
_symmetry.space_group_name_H-M   'P 1'
#
loop_
_entity.id
_entity.type
_entity.pdbx_description
1 polymer ?
#
loop_
_entity_poly.entity_id
_entity_poly.type
_entity_poly.pdbx_seq_one_letter_code
_entity_poly.pdbx_strand_id
1 'polypeptide(L)'
;MTPRFIFPLKKKCRYLDLAKEQKAELVLNALVAIRYLKPQMPKSWHFVAHGINWSPVVGDAACVDLSDTDEQVNLLVVEPGENAALCLLAQPGVVIAGRTMQLGDAIKIMNDRLKPQAVVDSFSLEQAV
;
A
#
# COMPACT_ATOMS: atom_id res chain seq x y z
N MET A 1 20.28 3.42 -15.27
CA MET A 1 19.89 2.01 -14.99
C MET A 1 18.73 2.02 -13.99
N THR A 2 17.53 2.38 -14.45
CA THR A 2 16.36 2.69 -13.60
C THR A 2 14.97 2.40 -14.23
N PRO A 3 14.77 1.70 -15.37
CA PRO A 3 13.41 1.42 -15.85
C PRO A 3 12.76 0.17 -15.22
N ARG A 4 13.48 -0.61 -14.41
CA ARG A 4 13.05 -1.97 -14.02
C ARG A 4 11.87 -2.02 -13.02
N PHE A 5 11.61 -0.95 -12.27
CA PHE A 5 10.56 -0.91 -11.23
C PHE A 5 9.26 -0.21 -11.64
N ILE A 6 9.29 0.67 -12.66
CA ILE A 6 8.12 1.48 -13.06
C ILE A 6 7.03 0.60 -13.69
N PHE A 7 7.41 -0.25 -14.65
CA PHE A 7 6.45 -1.09 -15.38
C PHE A 7 5.76 -2.15 -14.50
N PRO A 8 6.47 -2.87 -13.61
CA PRO A 8 5.82 -3.81 -12.69
C PRO A 8 4.88 -3.12 -11.71
N LEU A 9 5.30 -2.00 -11.12
CA LEU A 9 4.50 -1.28 -10.12
C LEU A 9 3.22 -0.70 -10.75
N LYS A 10 3.35 -0.07 -11.93
CA LYS A 10 2.19 0.45 -12.68
C LYS A 10 1.20 -0.65 -13.07
N LYS A 11 1.69 -1.86 -13.39
CA LYS A 11 0.82 -3.02 -13.69
C LYS A 11 0.06 -3.51 -12.46
N LYS A 12 0.72 -3.56 -11.29
CA LYS A 12 0.09 -4.00 -10.03
C LYS A 12 -0.89 -2.97 -9.46
N CYS A 13 -0.62 -1.68 -9.64
CA CYS A 13 -1.55 -0.61 -9.23
C CYS A 13 -2.83 -0.52 -10.08
N ARG A 14 -2.95 -1.27 -11.19
CA ARG A 14 -4.18 -1.25 -12.02
C ARG A 14 -5.41 -1.70 -11.24
N TYR A 15 -5.22 -2.62 -10.32
CA TYR A 15 -6.27 -3.27 -9.53
C TYR A 15 -6.67 -2.51 -8.26
N LEU A 16 -6.03 -1.36 -7.99
CA LEU A 16 -6.43 -0.49 -6.90
C LEU A 16 -7.68 0.32 -7.32
N ASP A 17 -8.62 0.49 -6.41
CA ASP A 17 -9.82 1.30 -6.62
C ASP A 17 -9.48 2.81 -6.46
N LEU A 18 -8.74 3.32 -7.45
CA LEU A 18 -8.23 4.70 -7.49
C LEU A 18 -8.39 5.29 -8.90
N ALA A 19 -8.59 6.61 -8.98
CA ALA A 19 -8.61 7.33 -10.24
C ALA A 19 -7.25 7.23 -10.97
N LYS A 20 -7.24 7.46 -12.29
CA LYS A 20 -6.01 7.33 -13.11
C LYS A 20 -4.91 8.28 -12.64
N GLU A 21 -5.29 9.48 -12.23
CA GLU A 21 -4.43 10.53 -11.71
C GLU A 21 -3.82 10.11 -10.36
N GLN A 22 -4.65 9.58 -9.45
CA GLN A 22 -4.22 9.06 -8.15
C GLN A 22 -3.28 7.86 -8.29
N LYS A 23 -3.53 6.98 -9.26
CA LYS A 23 -2.61 5.87 -9.59
C LYS A 23 -1.26 6.39 -10.05
N ALA A 24 -1.23 7.47 -10.86
CA ALA A 24 0.01 8.07 -11.31
C ALA A 24 0.78 8.73 -10.15
N GLU A 25 0.09 9.47 -9.29
CA GLU A 25 0.64 10.06 -8.07
C GLU A 25 1.24 9.00 -7.14
N LEU A 26 0.50 7.92 -6.86
CA LEU A 26 0.95 6.84 -6.00
C LEU A 26 2.22 6.15 -6.54
N VAL A 27 2.27 5.91 -7.86
CA VAL A 27 3.45 5.34 -8.51
C VAL A 27 4.66 6.28 -8.43
N LEU A 28 4.45 7.59 -8.60
CA LEU A 28 5.52 8.59 -8.46
C LEU A 28 6.03 8.65 -7.01
N ASN A 29 5.12 8.70 -6.04
CA ASN A 29 5.47 8.68 -4.62
C ASN A 29 6.20 7.39 -4.23
N ALA A 30 5.83 6.24 -4.80
CA ALA A 30 6.55 4.99 -4.59
C ALA A 30 7.99 5.04 -5.09
N LEU A 31 8.23 5.62 -6.27
CA LEU A 31 9.57 5.78 -6.82
C LEU A 31 10.42 6.71 -5.95
N VAL A 32 9.84 7.80 -5.45
CA VAL A 32 10.50 8.71 -4.52
C VAL A 32 10.81 8.00 -3.21
N ALA A 33 9.84 7.26 -2.66
CA ALA A 33 9.99 6.56 -1.39
C ALA A 33 11.13 5.53 -1.43
N ILE A 34 11.19 4.72 -2.49
CA ILE A 34 12.23 3.69 -2.68
C ILE A 34 13.64 4.30 -2.78
N ARG A 35 13.77 5.54 -3.28
CA ARG A 35 15.07 6.13 -3.62
C ARG A 35 15.59 7.14 -2.61
N TYR A 36 14.70 7.89 -1.97
CA TYR A 36 15.07 9.09 -1.23
C TYR A 36 14.52 9.12 0.19
N LEU A 37 13.63 8.19 0.55
CA LEU A 37 13.09 8.17 1.90
C LEU A 37 14.14 7.67 2.88
N LYS A 38 14.29 8.40 3.98
CA LYS A 38 15.09 7.92 5.11
C LYS A 38 14.44 6.65 5.69
N PRO A 39 15.23 5.72 6.24
CA PRO A 39 14.70 4.54 6.93
C PRO A 39 13.62 4.93 7.94
N GLN A 40 12.43 4.34 7.77
CA GLN A 40 11.28 4.58 8.64
C GLN A 40 11.28 3.61 9.82
N MET A 41 10.80 4.08 10.97
CA MET A 41 10.53 3.20 12.11
C MET A 41 9.25 2.40 11.88
N PRO A 42 9.27 1.06 12.07
CA PRO A 42 8.08 0.25 11.95
C PRO A 42 7.04 0.61 13.01
N LYS A 43 5.80 0.78 12.58
CA LYS A 43 4.62 1.02 13.43
C LYS A 43 3.82 -0.27 13.56
N SER A 44 3.35 -0.56 14.77
CA SER A 44 2.60 -1.78 15.10
C SER A 44 1.36 -1.54 15.96
N TRP A 45 1.43 -0.64 16.94
CA TRP A 45 0.38 -0.42 17.93
C TRP A 45 -0.95 0.14 17.37
N HIS A 46 -0.90 0.81 16.23
CA HIS A 46 -2.09 1.35 15.56
C HIS A 46 -2.90 0.31 14.78
N PHE A 47 -2.36 -0.89 14.61
CA PHE A 47 -2.93 -1.88 13.70
C PHE A 47 -3.23 -3.19 14.43
N VAL A 48 -4.31 -3.84 14.02
CA VAL A 48 -4.68 -5.17 14.53
C VAL A 48 -3.62 -6.20 14.11
N ALA A 49 -3.23 -7.07 15.04
CA ALA A 49 -2.39 -8.22 14.74
C ALA A 49 -3.21 -9.29 14.01
N HIS A 50 -2.74 -9.69 12.84
CA HIS A 50 -3.22 -10.86 12.12
C HIS A 50 -2.29 -12.04 12.41
N GLY A 51 -2.86 -13.20 12.73
CA GLY A 51 -2.10 -14.45 12.92
C GLY A 51 -1.62 -15.07 11.60
N ILE A 52 -1.50 -14.27 10.53
CA ILE A 52 -1.19 -14.73 9.17
C ILE A 52 0.28 -14.46 8.90
N ASN A 53 1.03 -15.50 8.53
CA ASN A 53 2.41 -15.35 8.11
C ASN A 53 2.48 -14.98 6.63
N TRP A 54 2.12 -13.74 6.31
CA TRP A 54 2.17 -13.22 4.94
C TRP A 54 3.53 -12.55 4.65
N SER A 55 4.16 -12.96 3.55
CA SER A 55 5.39 -12.34 3.04
C SER A 55 5.07 -11.40 1.87
N PRO A 56 4.87 -10.09 2.12
CA PRO A 56 4.50 -9.16 1.06
C PRO A 56 5.62 -8.98 0.04
N VAL A 57 5.26 -8.72 -1.22
CA VAL A 57 6.20 -8.41 -2.31
C VAL A 57 5.97 -7.00 -2.83
N VAL A 58 7.00 -6.38 -3.42
CA VAL A 58 6.90 -5.05 -4.03
C VAL A 58 5.71 -4.98 -4.99
N GLY A 59 4.86 -3.99 -4.76
CA GLY A 59 3.66 -3.65 -5.50
C GLY A 59 2.41 -4.43 -5.10
N ASP A 60 2.47 -5.29 -4.10
CA ASP A 60 1.28 -5.96 -3.60
C ASP A 60 0.32 -4.95 -2.95
N ALA A 61 -0.97 -5.14 -3.19
CA ALA A 61 -2.03 -4.43 -2.49
C ALA A 61 -2.21 -5.10 -1.12
N ALA A 62 -1.94 -4.33 -0.07
CA ALA A 62 -2.08 -4.74 1.31
C ALA A 62 -3.22 -3.95 1.96
N CYS A 63 -3.80 -4.51 3.01
CA CYS A 63 -4.61 -3.74 3.93
C CYS A 63 -4.24 -4.05 5.38
N VAL A 64 -4.63 -3.14 6.25
CA VAL A 64 -4.50 -3.22 7.72
C VAL A 64 -5.82 -2.77 8.32
N ASP A 65 -6.16 -3.29 9.49
CA ASP A 65 -7.30 -2.79 10.26
C ASP A 65 -6.78 -1.90 11.40
N LEU A 66 -7.40 -0.75 11.60
CA LEU A 66 -7.08 0.16 12.70
C LEU A 66 -7.58 -0.42 14.04
N SER A 67 -6.72 -0.46 15.05
CA SER A 67 -7.06 -1.04 16.36
C SER A 67 -8.17 -0.28 17.09
N ASP A 68 -8.34 1.00 16.81
CA ASP A 68 -9.26 1.92 17.47
C ASP A 68 -10.64 1.97 16.79
N THR A 69 -10.69 1.93 15.46
CA THR A 69 -11.94 2.08 14.69
C THR A 69 -12.38 0.82 13.95
N ASP A 70 -11.53 -0.21 13.89
CA ASP A 70 -11.70 -1.40 13.03
C ASP A 70 -11.84 -1.05 11.53
N GLU A 71 -11.44 0.17 11.16
CA GLU A 71 -11.47 0.65 9.79
C GLU A 71 -10.34 0.01 8.99
N GLN A 72 -10.69 -0.52 7.81
CA GLN A 72 -9.72 -1.08 6.89
C GLN A 72 -9.03 0.03 6.09
N VAL A 73 -7.70 0.01 6.11
CA VAL A 73 -6.86 0.97 5.38
C VAL A 73 -6.11 0.25 4.27
N ASN A 74 -6.23 0.77 3.05
CA ASN A 74 -5.59 0.23 1.86
C ASN A 74 -4.19 0.81 1.66
N LEU A 75 -3.26 -0.08 1.34
CA LEU A 75 -1.84 0.20 1.26
C LEU A 75 -1.21 -0.45 0.02
N LEU A 76 -0.13 0.17 -0.47
CA LEU A 76 0.73 -0.39 -1.51
C LEU A 76 2.10 -0.71 -0.93
N VAL A 77 2.51 -1.97 -0.99
CA VAL A 77 3.85 -2.38 -0.56
C VAL A 77 4.88 -1.85 -1.55
N VAL A 78 5.87 -1.09 -1.10
CA VAL A 78 6.93 -0.54 -1.97
C VAL A 78 8.31 -1.12 -1.68
N GLU A 79 8.57 -1.54 -0.45
CA GLU A 79 9.80 -2.24 -0.07
C GLU A 79 9.47 -3.31 0.98
N PRO A 80 9.53 -4.61 0.63
CA PRO A 80 9.35 -5.67 1.60
C PRO A 80 10.59 -5.84 2.47
N GLY A 81 10.37 -6.20 3.74
CA GLY A 81 11.42 -6.59 4.67
C GLY A 81 11.02 -7.83 5.45
N GLU A 82 11.97 -8.44 6.14
CA GLU A 82 11.77 -9.71 6.86
C GLU A 82 10.68 -9.62 7.93
N ASN A 83 10.69 -8.54 8.73
CA ASN A 83 9.75 -8.33 9.83
C ASN A 83 8.77 -7.17 9.59
N ALA A 84 9.09 -6.29 8.66
CA ALA A 84 8.29 -5.09 8.37
C ALA A 84 8.48 -4.64 6.93
N ALA A 85 7.40 -4.20 6.30
CA ALA A 85 7.39 -3.67 4.94
C ALA A 85 7.12 -2.17 4.95
N LEU A 86 7.81 -1.44 4.06
CA LEU A 86 7.47 -0.06 3.75
C LEU A 86 6.29 -0.05 2.78
N CYS A 87 5.23 0.65 3.17
CA CYS A 87 4.00 0.77 2.41
C CYS A 87 3.67 2.24 2.18
N LEU A 88 2.92 2.51 1.12
CA LEU A 88 2.30 3.81 0.87
C LEU A 88 0.80 3.73 1.05
N LEU A 89 0.17 4.81 1.51
CA LEU A 89 -1.28 4.90 1.55
C LEU A 89 -1.87 4.84 0.13
N ALA A 90 -2.78 3.89 -0.11
CA ALA A 90 -3.42 3.65 -1.40
C ALA A 90 -4.91 4.06 -1.38
N GLN A 91 -5.26 5.07 -0.60
CA GLN A 91 -6.58 5.69 -0.53
C GLN A 91 -6.44 7.21 -0.36
N PRO A 92 -7.48 8.02 -0.63
CA PRO A 92 -7.38 9.49 -0.64
C PRO A 92 -6.82 10.07 0.67
N GLY A 93 -7.25 9.53 1.81
CA GLY A 93 -6.72 9.90 3.12
C GLY A 93 -7.27 9.03 4.24
N VAL A 94 -6.63 9.09 5.39
CA VAL A 94 -7.05 8.42 6.63
C VAL A 94 -6.44 9.12 7.83
N VAL A 95 -7.08 9.02 9.00
CA VAL A 95 -6.48 9.48 10.26
C VAL A 95 -5.99 8.26 11.03
N ILE A 96 -4.68 8.17 11.25
CA ILE A 96 -4.07 7.11 12.07
C ILE A 96 -3.53 7.76 13.33
N ALA A 97 -4.16 7.46 14.47
CA ALA A 97 -3.82 8.02 15.78
C ALA A 97 -3.63 9.54 15.81
N GLY A 98 -4.61 10.26 15.28
CA GLY A 98 -4.62 11.72 15.24
C GLY A 98 -3.68 12.34 14.19
N ARG A 99 -2.92 11.53 13.44
CA ARG A 99 -2.17 12.00 12.27
C ARG A 99 -2.99 11.73 11.01
N THR A 100 -3.34 12.79 10.31
CA THR A 100 -3.89 12.68 8.96
C THR A 100 -2.79 12.25 8.00
N MET A 101 -3.04 11.15 7.29
CA MET A 101 -2.24 10.67 6.17
C MET A 101 -3.02 10.87 4.87
N GLN A 102 -2.30 11.15 3.80
CA GLN A 102 -2.83 11.36 2.45
C GLN A 102 -2.29 10.29 1.49
N LEU A 103 -2.93 10.17 0.33
CA LEU A 103 -2.49 9.27 -0.74
C LEU A 103 -0.98 9.39 -0.98
N GLY A 104 -0.26 8.27 -0.97
CA GLY A 104 1.18 8.23 -1.20
C GLY A 104 2.05 8.53 0.02
N ASP A 105 1.48 8.86 1.18
CA ASP A 105 2.26 8.95 2.41
C ASP A 105 2.86 7.59 2.79
N ALA A 106 4.13 7.62 3.18
CA ALA A 106 4.88 6.42 3.51
C ALA A 106 4.75 6.04 5.00
N ILE A 107 4.57 4.75 5.25
CA ILE A 107 4.54 4.17 6.58
C ILE A 107 5.17 2.78 6.54
N LYS A 108 6.03 2.48 7.52
CA LYS A 108 6.60 1.15 7.69
C LYS A 108 5.76 0.39 8.70
N ILE A 109 5.32 -0.80 8.35
CA ILE A 109 4.37 -1.60 9.14
C ILE A 109 4.95 -3.00 9.32
N MET A 110 4.76 -3.57 10.52
CA MET A 110 5.15 -4.94 10.81
C MET A 110 4.32 -5.94 9.98
N ASN A 111 4.94 -7.01 9.51
CA ASN A 111 4.29 -7.96 8.60
C ASN A 111 3.10 -8.69 9.26
N ASP A 112 3.13 -8.89 10.59
CA ASP A 112 2.02 -9.47 11.37
C ASP A 112 0.77 -8.58 11.38
N ARG A 113 0.86 -7.33 10.92
CA ARG A 113 -0.29 -6.41 10.81
C ARG A 113 -0.84 -6.33 9.41
N LEU A 114 -0.10 -6.82 8.42
CA LEU A 114 -0.45 -6.73 7.01
C LEU A 114 -1.26 -7.96 6.60
N LYS A 115 -2.31 -7.73 5.82
CA LYS A 115 -3.04 -8.79 5.10
C LYS A 115 -3.15 -8.42 3.62
N PRO A 116 -3.19 -9.40 2.71
CA PRO A 116 -3.39 -9.13 1.30
C PRO A 116 -4.77 -8.52 1.08
N GLN A 117 -4.84 -7.42 0.33
CA GLN A 117 -6.11 -6.86 -0.08
C GLN A 117 -6.73 -7.79 -1.13
N ALA A 118 -7.99 -8.20 -0.93
CA ALA A 118 -8.74 -8.90 -1.95
C ALA A 118 -8.88 -7.94 -3.14
N VAL A 119 -8.18 -8.26 -4.23
CA VAL A 119 -8.33 -7.52 -5.49
C VAL A 119 -9.78 -7.69 -5.91
N VAL A 120 -10.55 -6.60 -5.79
CA VAL A 120 -11.86 -6.53 -6.41
C VAL A 120 -11.57 -6.40 -7.90
N ASP A 121 -11.62 -7.53 -8.60
CA ASP A 121 -11.55 -7.55 -10.04
C ASP A 121 -12.81 -6.83 -10.52
N SER A 122 -12.72 -5.52 -10.71
CA SER A 122 -13.68 -4.78 -11.51
C SER A 122 -13.45 -5.25 -12.94
N PHE A 123 -13.94 -6.45 -13.28
CA PHE A 123 -14.29 -6.82 -14.63
C PHE A 123 -15.39 -5.86 -15.06
N SER A 124 -14.99 -4.62 -15.41
CA SER A 124 -15.81 -3.79 -16.26
C SER A 124 -15.81 -4.51 -17.59
N LEU A 125 -16.94 -5.18 -17.85
CA LEU A 125 -17.27 -5.91 -19.05
C LEU A 125 -17.43 -4.89 -20.19
N GLU A 126 -16.36 -4.18 -20.54
CA GLU A 126 -16.27 -3.41 -21.79
C GLU A 126 -15.90 -4.37 -22.92
N GLN A 127 -16.77 -5.35 -23.13
CA GLN A 127 -16.84 -6.09 -24.37
C GLN A 127 -18.32 -6.15 -24.78
N ALA A 128 -18.79 -5.07 -25.39
CA ALA A 128 -20.05 -5.07 -26.10
C ALA A 128 -20.03 -4.05 -27.25
N VAL A 129 -20.13 -4.62 -28.45
CA VAL A 129 -20.45 -4.06 -29.78
C VAL A 129 -19.30 -3.44 -30.57
#